data_AF-A0A3S3U3U7-F1
#
_entry.id   AF-A0A3S3U3U7-F1
#
_cell.length_a   1.000
_cell.length_b   1.000
_cell.length_c   1.000
_cell.angle_alpha   90.00
_cell.angle_beta   90.00
_cell.angle_gamma   90.00
#
_symmetry.space_group_name_H-M   'P 1'
#
loop_
_entity.id
_entity.type
_entity.pdbx_description
1 polymer ?
#
loop_
_entity_poly.entity_id
_entity_poly.type
_entity_poly.pdbx_seq_one_letter_code
_entity_poly.pdbx_strand_id
1 'polypeptide(L)'
;MTGLGPRIDGALIWQELPEVDRTALGIVAVELASVLMLQHRLNREDMGAAPAAGGLLAPAVERAAGTAEFELQGVLVALLDAARPEILSVQAGPDPRLPARLGRICRGCGCSQADACAEGCTWVEPDLCSACAVLGPA
;
A
#
# COMPACT_ATOMS: atom_id res chain seq x y z
N MET A 1 -16.03 -12.62 14.43
CA MET A 1 -15.25 -12.28 13.22
C MET A 1 -14.40 -13.48 12.86
N THR A 2 -14.60 -14.07 11.69
CA THR A 2 -13.67 -15.05 11.09
C THR A 2 -12.33 -14.35 10.87
N GLY A 3 -11.21 -15.06 11.04
CA GLY A 3 -9.86 -14.47 10.98
C GLY A 3 -9.56 -13.73 9.68
N LEU A 4 -8.39 -13.08 9.61
CA LEU A 4 -7.98 -12.40 8.38
C LEU A 4 -7.95 -13.44 7.25
N GLY A 5 -8.72 -13.22 6.18
CA GLY A 5 -8.70 -14.07 5.00
C GLY A 5 -7.28 -14.23 4.42
N PRO A 6 -7.09 -15.16 3.45
CA PRO A 6 -5.79 -15.37 2.82
C PRO A 6 -5.16 -14.06 2.36
N ARG A 7 -3.84 -13.90 2.50
CA ARG A 7 -3.19 -12.66 2.05
C ARG A 7 -3.12 -12.59 0.54
N ILE A 8 -3.15 -11.37 -0.01
CA ILE A 8 -2.86 -11.14 -1.43
C ILE A 8 -1.36 -11.29 -1.63
N ASP A 9 -0.94 -12.34 -2.34
CA ASP A 9 0.44 -12.51 -2.77
C ASP A 9 0.65 -11.86 -4.14
N GLY A 10 1.07 -10.60 -4.12
CA GLY A 10 1.34 -9.85 -5.35
C GLY A 10 2.44 -10.47 -6.22
N ALA A 11 3.37 -11.26 -5.67
CA ALA A 11 4.41 -11.90 -6.47
C ALA A 11 3.86 -13.08 -7.28
N LEU A 12 2.96 -13.88 -6.68
CA LEU A 12 2.27 -14.96 -7.39
C LEU A 12 1.35 -14.38 -8.48
N ILE A 13 0.55 -13.37 -8.13
CA ILE A 13 -0.31 -12.66 -9.10
C ILE A 13 0.52 -12.17 -10.28
N TRP A 14 1.66 -11.52 -10.00
CA TRP A 14 2.54 -11.00 -11.04
C TRP A 14 3.09 -12.08 -11.97
N GLN A 15 3.48 -13.24 -11.43
CA GLN A 15 4.00 -14.36 -12.24
C GLN A 15 2.96 -14.94 -13.19
N GLU A 16 1.69 -14.96 -12.77
CA GLU A 16 0.57 -15.49 -13.54
C GLU A 16 0.08 -14.55 -14.65
N LEU A 17 0.43 -13.25 -14.58
CA LEU A 17 0.02 -12.27 -15.59
C LEU A 17 0.67 -12.53 -16.95
N PRO A 18 -0.07 -12.34 -18.06
CA PRO A 18 0.50 -12.21 -19.39
C PRO A 18 1.60 -11.15 -19.45
N GLU A 19 2.59 -11.33 -20.34
CA GLU A 19 3.72 -10.41 -20.47
C GLU A 19 3.28 -8.97 -20.81
N VAL A 20 2.24 -8.84 -21.64
CA VAL A 20 1.66 -7.54 -21.99
C VAL A 20 1.11 -6.81 -20.76
N ASP A 21 0.39 -7.51 -19.88
CA ASP A 21 -0.21 -6.92 -18.68
C ASP A 21 0.86 -6.60 -17.63
N ARG A 22 1.85 -7.49 -17.44
CA ARG A 22 3.04 -7.20 -16.61
C ARG A 22 3.77 -5.95 -17.09
N THR A 23 3.96 -5.81 -18.39
CA THR A 23 4.67 -4.68 -18.97
C THR A 23 3.90 -3.38 -18.72
N ALA A 24 2.59 -3.38 -19.00
CA ALA A 24 1.74 -2.21 -18.77
C ALA A 24 1.71 -1.80 -17.29
N LEU A 25 1.49 -2.75 -16.39
CA LEU A 25 1.51 -2.50 -14.94
C LEU A 25 2.89 -2.03 -14.46
N GLY A 26 3.97 -2.62 -14.98
CA GLY A 26 5.34 -2.27 -14.63
C GLY A 26 5.70 -0.84 -15.02
N ILE A 27 5.30 -0.39 -16.21
CA ILE A 27 5.51 0.99 -16.67
C ILE A 27 4.83 1.98 -15.71
N VAL A 28 3.55 1.78 -15.44
CA VAL A 28 2.76 2.67 -14.58
C VAL A 28 3.30 2.65 -13.14
N ALA A 29 3.71 1.49 -12.62
CA ALA A 29 4.31 1.38 -11.30
C ALA A 29 5.62 2.16 -11.17
N VAL A 30 6.48 2.16 -12.20
CA VAL A 30 7.74 2.92 -12.22
C VAL A 30 7.46 4.42 -12.26
N GLU A 31 6.50 4.87 -13.08
CA GLU A 31 6.11 6.28 -13.14
C GLU A 31 5.50 6.75 -11.82
N LEU A 32 4.60 5.95 -11.22
CA LEU A 32 4.00 6.25 -9.92
C LEU A 32 5.06 6.35 -8.82
N ALA A 33 6.00 5.39 -8.75
CA ALA A 33 7.10 5.44 -7.79
C ALA A 33 7.96 6.71 -7.96
N SER A 34 8.18 7.14 -9.20
CA SER A 34 8.93 8.37 -9.50
C SER A 34 8.21 9.63 -9.00
N VAL A 35 6.88 9.68 -9.15
CA VAL A 35 6.04 10.78 -8.63
C VAL A 35 6.06 10.79 -7.10
N LEU A 36 5.90 9.63 -6.45
CA LEU A 36 5.96 9.53 -4.99
C LEU A 36 7.32 9.99 -4.45
N MET A 37 8.42 9.61 -5.10
CA MET A 37 9.77 10.08 -4.73
C MET A 37 9.91 11.61 -4.88
N LEU A 38 9.34 12.18 -5.94
CA LEU A 38 9.32 13.63 -6.14
C LEU A 38 8.54 14.33 -5.03
N GLN A 39 7.36 13.83 -4.66
CA GLN A 39 6.57 14.39 -3.57
C GLN A 39 7.28 14.28 -2.22
N HIS A 40 7.93 13.14 -1.94
CA HIS A 40 8.74 13.00 -0.72
C HIS A 40 9.87 14.02 -0.68
N ARG A 41 10.50 14.33 -1.82
CA ARG A 41 11.53 15.36 -1.91
C ARG A 41 10.96 16.74 -1.65
N LEU A 42 9.82 17.08 -2.24
CA LEU A 42 9.14 18.37 -2.02
C LEU A 42 8.72 18.53 -0.55
N ASN A 43 8.13 17.50 0.05
CA ASN A 43 7.71 17.52 1.46
C ASN A 43 8.89 17.52 2.45
N ARG A 44 10.08 17.00 2.06
CA ARG A 44 11.28 17.07 2.90
C ARG A 44 11.87 18.47 3.01
N GLU A 45 11.53 19.38 2.09
CA GLU A 45 11.88 20.80 2.24
C GLU A 45 11.14 21.43 3.45
N ASP A 46 10.02 20.87 3.89
CA ASP A 46 9.32 21.30 5.12
C ASP A 46 9.98 20.80 6.42
N MET A 47 10.87 19.80 6.35
CA MET A 47 11.57 19.22 7.51
C MET A 47 12.96 19.84 7.80
N GLY A 48 13.20 21.08 7.34
CA GLY A 48 14.43 21.83 7.64
C GLY A 48 15.61 21.52 6.71
N ALA A 49 15.37 20.89 5.56
CA ALA A 49 16.34 20.90 4.47
C ALA A 49 16.32 22.27 3.79
N ALA A 50 17.50 22.84 3.49
CA ALA A 50 17.59 24.13 2.80
C ALA A 50 16.74 24.09 1.51
N PRO A 51 15.90 25.11 1.25
CA PRO A 51 15.03 25.10 0.08
C PRO A 51 15.88 24.98 -1.17
N ALA A 52 15.56 24.01 -2.05
CA ALA A 52 16.17 23.99 -3.36
C ALA A 52 15.85 25.32 -4.05
N ALA A 53 16.86 25.96 -4.64
CA ALA A 53 16.72 27.22 -5.36
C ALA A 53 15.70 27.08 -6.51
N GLY A 54 14.41 27.35 -6.26
CA GLY A 54 13.34 26.95 -7.18
C GLY A 54 11.97 27.59 -6.93
N GLY A 55 11.92 28.81 -6.39
CA GLY A 55 10.72 29.49 -5.87
C GLY A 55 9.57 29.83 -6.85
N LEU A 56 9.54 29.24 -8.05
CA LEU A 56 8.43 29.36 -9.01
C LEU A 56 8.08 28.04 -9.69
N LEU A 57 9.07 27.14 -9.85
CA LEU A 57 8.84 25.79 -10.36
C LEU A 57 8.20 24.89 -9.31
N ALA A 58 8.48 25.11 -8.01
CA ALA A 58 7.99 24.24 -6.94
C ALA A 58 6.45 24.09 -6.89
N PRO A 59 5.62 25.16 -6.92
CA PRO A 59 4.16 25.00 -6.83
C PRO A 59 3.54 24.37 -8.07
N ALA A 60 4.08 24.66 -9.26
CA ALA A 60 3.61 24.06 -10.51
C ALA A 60 3.97 22.56 -10.57
N VAL A 61 5.18 22.21 -10.14
CA VAL A 61 5.65 20.82 -10.06
C VAL A 61 4.89 20.05 -8.98
N GLU A 62 4.64 20.64 -7.82
CA GLU A 62 3.84 20.04 -6.75
C GLU A 62 2.41 19.73 -7.22
N ARG A 63 1.74 20.70 -7.85
CA ARG A 63 0.41 20.48 -8.42
C ARG A 63 0.43 19.37 -9.47
N ALA A 64 1.41 19.38 -10.37
CA ALA A 64 1.55 18.36 -11.40
C ALA A 64 1.81 16.97 -10.79
N ALA A 65 2.64 16.89 -9.75
CA ALA A 65 2.92 15.64 -9.05
C ALA A 65 1.67 15.09 -8.35
N GLY A 66 0.88 15.93 -7.69
CA GLY A 66 -0.39 15.50 -7.09
C GLY A 66 -1.40 14.99 -8.12
N THR A 67 -1.53 15.67 -9.26
CA THR A 67 -2.36 15.17 -10.37
C THR A 67 -1.82 13.85 -10.92
N ALA A 68 -0.52 13.74 -11.15
CA ALA A 68 0.09 12.53 -11.69
C ALA A 68 -0.07 11.33 -10.73
N GLU A 69 0.06 11.53 -9.41
CA GLU A 69 -0.15 10.47 -8.42
C GLU A 69 -1.57 9.91 -8.53
N PHE A 70 -2.58 10.79 -8.51
CA PHE A 70 -3.99 10.39 -8.59
C PHE A 70 -4.31 9.63 -9.89
N GLU A 71 -3.87 10.16 -11.03
CA GLU A 71 -4.12 9.56 -12.34
C GLU A 71 -3.40 8.21 -12.48
N LEU A 72 -2.13 8.12 -12.10
CA LEU A 72 -1.35 6.88 -12.19
C LEU A 72 -1.86 5.80 -11.23
N GLN A 73 -2.32 6.17 -10.04
CA GLN A 73 -3.01 5.23 -9.14
C GLN A 73 -4.29 4.68 -9.80
N GLY A 74 -5.10 5.55 -10.41
CA GLY A 74 -6.31 5.13 -11.14
C GLY A 74 -6.00 4.17 -12.29
N VAL A 75 -4.99 4.49 -13.11
CA VAL A 75 -4.53 3.64 -14.21
C VAL A 75 -4.02 2.29 -13.70
N LEU A 76 -3.23 2.28 -12.62
CA LEU A 76 -2.69 1.05 -12.04
C LEU A 76 -3.81 0.11 -11.59
N VAL A 77 -4.82 0.65 -10.90
CA VAL A 77 -5.98 -0.11 -10.45
C VAL A 77 -6.80 -0.63 -11.63
N ALA A 78 -7.06 0.20 -12.64
CA ALA A 78 -7.82 -0.19 -13.82
C ALA A 78 -7.13 -1.28 -14.64
N LEU A 79 -5.80 -1.21 -14.80
CA LEU A 79 -5.02 -2.25 -15.47
C LEU A 79 -5.09 -3.58 -14.69
N LEU A 80 -4.97 -3.53 -13.37
CA LEU A 80 -5.06 -4.73 -12.54
C LEU A 80 -6.48 -5.32 -12.57
N ASP A 81 -7.52 -4.51 -12.56
CA ASP A 81 -8.92 -4.97 -12.68
C ASP A 81 -9.17 -5.65 -14.03
N ALA A 82 -8.69 -5.05 -15.12
CA ALA A 82 -8.84 -5.61 -16.46
C ALA A 82 -8.11 -6.96 -16.60
N ALA A 83 -6.92 -7.09 -15.99
CA ALA A 83 -6.13 -8.32 -16.07
C ALA A 83 -6.61 -9.40 -15.08
N ARG A 84 -7.09 -9.01 -13.90
CA ARG A 84 -7.38 -9.88 -12.74
C ARG A 84 -8.57 -9.33 -11.91
N PRO A 85 -9.80 -9.31 -12.45
CA PRO A 85 -10.95 -8.67 -11.80
C PRO A 85 -11.34 -9.34 -10.47
N GLU A 86 -10.96 -10.60 -10.27
CA GLU A 86 -11.20 -11.32 -9.02
C GLU A 86 -10.43 -10.76 -7.83
N ILE A 87 -9.30 -10.08 -8.05
CA ILE A 87 -8.48 -9.50 -6.98
C ILE A 87 -9.21 -8.31 -6.34
N LEU A 88 -9.76 -7.41 -7.17
CA LEU A 88 -10.48 -6.24 -6.68
C LEU A 88 -11.87 -6.60 -6.14
N SER A 89 -12.54 -7.57 -6.75
CA SER A 89 -13.81 -8.11 -6.27
C SER A 89 -13.70 -8.63 -4.83
N VAL A 90 -12.57 -9.24 -4.47
CA VAL A 90 -12.29 -9.67 -3.09
C VAL A 90 -12.12 -8.49 -2.14
N GLN A 91 -11.51 -7.39 -2.57
CA GLN A 91 -11.36 -6.19 -1.74
C GLN A 91 -12.68 -5.47 -1.48
N ALA A 92 -13.64 -5.57 -2.40
CA ALA A 92 -14.98 -5.01 -2.24
C ALA A 92 -15.92 -5.89 -1.38
N GLY A 93 -15.47 -7.09 -0.98
CA GLY A 93 -16.27 -8.05 -0.22
C GLY A 93 -16.22 -7.86 1.31
N PRO A 94 -16.97 -8.69 2.07
CA PRO A 94 -17.02 -8.62 3.54
C PRO A 94 -15.75 -9.10 4.25
N ASP A 95 -14.78 -9.67 3.53
CA ASP A 95 -13.51 -10.18 4.05
C ASP A 95 -12.33 -9.57 3.27
N PRO A 96 -11.99 -8.29 3.53
CA PRO A 96 -10.91 -7.62 2.82
C PRO A 96 -9.57 -8.29 3.12
N ARG A 97 -8.81 -8.57 2.05
CA ARG A 97 -7.53 -9.29 2.16
C ARG A 97 -6.36 -8.33 2.15
N LEU A 98 -5.47 -8.47 3.12
CA LEU A 98 -4.28 -7.62 3.19
C LEU A 98 -3.15 -8.17 2.29
N PRO A 99 -2.27 -7.31 1.74
CA PRO A 99 -1.07 -7.75 1.01
C PRO A 99 -0.11 -8.57 1.89
N ALA A 100 0.46 -9.64 1.34
CA ALA A 100 1.40 -10.52 2.04
C ALA A 100 2.70 -9.80 2.47
N ARG A 101 3.10 -8.76 1.72
CA ARG A 101 4.30 -7.96 2.01
C ARG A 101 4.23 -7.16 3.32
N LEU A 102 3.04 -6.92 3.87
CA LEU A 102 2.87 -6.22 5.15
C LEU A 102 3.32 -7.06 6.36
N GLY A 103 3.61 -8.35 6.18
CA GLY A 103 4.00 -9.22 7.28
C GLY A 103 2.83 -9.62 8.17
N ARG A 104 3.07 -9.73 9.49
CA ARG A 104 2.03 -10.17 10.42
C ARG A 104 1.20 -8.96 10.83
N ILE A 105 -0.11 -9.12 10.79
CA ILE A 105 -1.07 -8.13 11.27
C ILE A 105 -2.07 -8.84 12.17
N CYS A 106 -2.36 -8.26 13.33
CA CYS A 106 -3.31 -8.82 14.29
C CYS A 106 -4.74 -8.67 13.77
N ARG A 107 -5.49 -9.77 13.70
CA ARG A 107 -6.90 -9.80 13.30
C ARG A 107 -7.85 -9.06 14.25
N GLY A 108 -7.41 -8.79 15.48
CA GLY A 108 -8.20 -8.07 16.50
C GLY A 108 -8.00 -6.56 16.50
N CYS A 109 -6.75 -6.10 16.45
CA CYS A 109 -6.42 -4.67 16.61
C CYS A 109 -5.64 -4.07 15.43
N GLY A 110 -5.24 -4.86 14.44
CA GLY A 110 -4.48 -4.36 13.29
C GLY A 110 -3.00 -4.04 13.54
N CYS A 111 -2.48 -4.24 14.75
CA CYS A 111 -1.05 -3.99 15.04
C CYS A 111 -0.14 -4.82 14.13
N SER A 112 1.06 -4.33 13.85
CA SER A 112 2.05 -4.95 12.96
C SER A 112 3.44 -5.01 13.61
N GLN A 113 4.45 -5.54 12.90
CA GLN A 113 5.83 -5.46 13.36
C GLN A 113 6.35 -4.01 13.48
N ALA A 114 5.83 -3.09 12.67
CA ALA A 114 6.26 -1.70 12.64
C ALA A 114 5.42 -0.78 13.54
N ASP A 115 4.28 -1.29 14.04
CA ASP A 115 3.30 -0.53 14.81
C ASP A 115 2.65 -1.47 15.84
N ALA A 116 3.34 -1.67 16.96
CA ALA A 116 2.85 -2.49 18.06
C ALA A 116 1.74 -1.76 18.83
N CYS A 117 0.94 -2.50 19.61
CA CYS A 117 0.00 -1.88 20.55
C CYS A 117 0.72 -0.89 21.49
N ALA A 118 0.01 0.13 21.98
CA ALA A 118 0.59 1.17 22.84
C ALA A 118 1.35 0.64 24.07
N GLU A 119 0.81 -0.41 24.70
CA GLU A 119 1.43 -1.08 25.87
C GLU A 119 2.52 -2.10 25.49
N GLY A 120 2.81 -2.24 24.19
CA GLY A 120 3.58 -3.33 23.63
C GLY A 120 2.75 -4.62 23.50
N CYS A 121 3.10 -5.44 22.52
CA CYS A 121 2.49 -6.76 22.34
C CYS A 121 3.47 -7.72 21.67
N THR A 122 3.22 -9.01 21.82
CA THR A 122 3.95 -10.07 21.12
C THR A 122 3.00 -10.90 20.26
N TRP A 123 3.52 -11.64 19.28
CA TRP A 123 2.72 -12.54 18.46
C TRP A 123 2.49 -13.86 19.21
N VAL A 124 1.23 -14.23 19.42
CA VAL A 124 0.86 -15.54 19.98
C VAL A 124 0.38 -16.52 18.90
N GLU A 125 -0.15 -16.00 17.80
CA GLU A 125 -0.50 -16.73 16.58
C GLU A 125 -0.01 -15.95 15.35
N PRO A 126 -0.06 -16.53 14.13
CA PRO A 126 0.35 -15.84 12.91
C PRO A 126 -0.36 -14.49 12.67
N ASP A 127 -1.60 -14.36 13.14
CA ASP A 127 -2.45 -13.18 12.99
C ASP A 127 -3.14 -12.78 14.32
N LEU A 128 -2.57 -13.11 15.49
CA LEU A 128 -3.06 -12.64 16.80
C LEU A 128 -1.93 -12.17 17.70
N CYS A 129 -2.09 -10.99 18.29
CA CYS A 129 -1.17 -10.47 19.30
C CYS A 129 -1.62 -10.83 20.72
N SER A 130 -0.68 -10.81 21.66
CA SER A 130 -0.90 -11.13 23.08
C SER A 130 -1.94 -10.22 23.74
N ALA A 131 -2.04 -8.96 23.32
CA ALA A 131 -3.05 -8.03 23.86
C ALA A 131 -4.48 -8.48 23.50
N CYS A 132 -4.72 -8.83 22.24
CA CYS A 132 -6.04 -9.32 21.80
C CYS A 132 -6.35 -10.75 22.27
N ALA A 133 -5.33 -11.56 22.54
CA ALA A 133 -5.52 -12.91 23.07
C ALA A 133 -6.13 -12.91 24.47
N VAL A 134 -5.84 -11.88 25.28
CA VAL A 134 -6.38 -11.73 26.64
C VAL A 134 -7.75 -11.06 26.64
N LEU A 135 -7.94 -10.06 25.79
CA LEU A 135 -9.16 -9.22 25.77
C LEU A 135 -10.31 -9.84 24.98
N GLY A 136 -10.05 -10.86 24.16
CA GLY A 136 -10.98 -11.32 23.12
C GLY A 136 -10.99 -10.37 21.92
N PRO A 137 -11.50 -10.81 20.74
CA PRO A 137 -11.70 -9.90 19.62
C PRO A 137 -12.74 -8.85 20.01
N ALA A 138 -12.43 -7.57 19.78
CA ALA A 138 -13.39 -6.48 19.85
C ALA A 138 -14.49 -6.64 18.78
#